data_AF-A0A679JNL0-F1
#
_entry.id   AF-A0A679JNL0-F1
#
_cell.length_a   1.000
_cell.length_b   1.000
_cell.length_c   1.000
_cell.angle_alpha   90.00
_cell.angle_beta   90.00
_cell.angle_gamma   90.00
#
_symmetry.space_group_name_H-M   'P 1'
#
loop_
_entity.id
_entity.type
_entity.pdbx_description
1 polymer ?
#
loop_
_entity_poly.entity_id
_entity_poly.type
_entity_poly.pdbx_seq_one_letter_code
_entity_poly.pdbx_strand_id
1 'polypeptide(L)'
;MNTNEIIRDLGIRLIRAEIKARQPKDAKAVEDAIATRIRIDNIGNVYVVDTDGNRDDAKSFEQFMNEVATDRPELFQGRPVATGGKTPPVGNPFKRNDPAYNLTAATKILREDPETAKRLAYEAGIQL
;
A
#
# COMPACT_ATOMS: atom_id res chain seq x y z
N MET A 1 21.78 -2.28 -10.95
CA MET A 1 20.70 -1.84 -10.03
C MET A 1 21.16 -2.16 -8.63
N ASN A 2 21.32 -1.15 -7.78
CA ASN A 2 21.64 -1.37 -6.37
C ASN A 2 20.39 -1.84 -5.62
N THR A 3 20.56 -2.67 -4.59
CA THR A 3 19.45 -3.25 -3.80
C THR A 3 18.46 -2.19 -3.30
N ASN A 4 18.95 -0.99 -2.95
CA ASN A 4 18.12 0.14 -2.52
C ASN A 4 17.22 0.71 -3.64
N GLU A 5 17.67 0.67 -4.89
CA GLU A 5 16.87 1.13 -6.04
C GLU A 5 15.76 0.13 -6.35
N ILE A 6 16.03 -1.17 -6.26
CA ILE A 6 15.03 -2.24 -6.43
C ILE A 6 13.94 -2.11 -5.38
N ILE A 7 14.35 -1.91 -4.12
CA ILE A 7 13.44 -1.78 -2.97
C ILE A 7 12.54 -0.54 -3.12
N ARG A 8 13.12 0.59 -3.54
CA ARG A 8 12.36 1.83 -3.77
C ARG A 8 11.40 1.71 -4.96
N ASP A 9 11.82 1.09 -6.05
CA ASP A 9 10.96 0.82 -7.21
C ASP A 9 9.78 -0.09 -6.82
N LEU A 10 10.03 -1.09 -5.97
CA LEU A 10 8.99 -1.97 -5.45
C LEU A 10 7.95 -1.22 -4.61
N GLY A 11 8.39 -0.36 -3.69
CA GLY A 11 7.50 0.46 -2.87
C GLY A 11 6.60 1.37 -3.73
N ILE A 12 7.16 1.96 -4.78
CA ILE A 12 6.39 2.77 -5.75
C ILE A 12 5.36 1.91 -6.50
N ARG A 13 5.73 0.70 -6.93
CA ARG A 13 4.79 -0.23 -7.60
C ARG A 13 3.64 -0.64 -6.69
N LEU A 14 3.90 -0.87 -5.41
CA LEU A 14 2.87 -1.21 -4.42
C LEU A 14 1.90 -0.05 -4.19
N ILE A 15 2.42 1.18 -4.05
CA ILE A 15 1.58 2.39 -3.95
C ILE A 15 0.68 2.52 -5.18
N ARG A 16 1.24 2.37 -6.38
CA ARG A 16 0.48 2.41 -7.65
C ARG A 16 -0.59 1.33 -7.75
N ALA A 17 -0.26 0.12 -7.32
CA ALA A 17 -1.19 -0.99 -7.32
C ALA A 17 -2.39 -0.73 -6.40
N GLU A 18 -2.16 -0.13 -5.22
CA GLU A 18 -3.22 0.27 -4.28
C GLU A 18 -4.06 1.44 -4.81
N ILE A 19 -3.43 2.47 -5.40
CA ILE A 19 -4.15 3.56 -6.06
C ILE A 19 -5.08 3.00 -7.12
N LYS A 20 -4.56 2.15 -8.03
CA LYS A 20 -5.35 1.53 -9.10
C LYS A 20 -6.46 0.62 -8.57
N ALA A 21 -6.22 -0.08 -7.45
CA ALA A 21 -7.22 -0.92 -6.78
C ALA A 21 -8.46 -0.14 -6.36
N ARG A 22 -8.26 1.11 -5.92
CA ARG A 22 -9.32 2.00 -5.45
C ARG A 22 -10.10 2.68 -6.56
N GLN A 23 -9.87 2.27 -7.81
CA GLN A 23 -10.56 2.76 -9.01
C GLN A 23 -10.56 4.30 -9.08
N PRO A 24 -9.37 4.92 -9.15
CA PRO A 24 -9.28 6.37 -9.21
C PRO A 24 -9.88 6.84 -10.54
N LYS A 25 -10.58 7.97 -10.54
CA LYS A 25 -10.96 8.65 -11.80
C LYS A 25 -9.71 9.12 -12.54
N ASP A 26 -8.74 9.62 -11.78
CA ASP A 26 -7.45 10.05 -12.27
C ASP A 26 -6.37 9.55 -11.29
N ALA A 27 -5.63 8.52 -11.72
CA ALA A 27 -4.56 7.93 -10.92
C ALA A 27 -3.43 8.94 -10.65
N LYS A 28 -3.15 9.85 -11.59
CA LYS A 28 -2.11 10.86 -11.42
C LYS A 28 -2.53 11.90 -10.40
N ALA A 29 -3.79 12.34 -10.41
CA ALA A 29 -4.30 13.26 -9.40
C ALA A 29 -4.26 12.66 -7.98
N VAL A 30 -4.50 11.35 -7.84
CA VAL A 30 -4.34 10.65 -6.55
C VAL A 30 -2.87 10.55 -6.15
N GLU A 31 -1.97 10.17 -7.07
CA GLU A 31 -0.52 10.16 -6.80
C GLU A 31 -0.04 11.53 -6.31
N ASP A 32 -0.40 12.60 -7.02
CA ASP A 32 -0.02 13.97 -6.67
C ASP A 32 -0.62 14.41 -5.31
N ALA A 33 -1.84 13.96 -4.98
CA ALA A 33 -2.49 14.24 -3.70
C ALA A 33 -1.79 13.57 -2.50
N ILE A 34 -1.20 12.39 -2.70
CA ILE A 34 -0.55 11.63 -1.62
C ILE A 34 0.97 11.84 -1.56
N ALA A 35 1.60 12.30 -2.64
CA ALA A 35 3.05 12.42 -2.77
C ALA A 35 3.71 13.26 -1.67
N THR A 36 3.02 14.26 -1.14
CA THR A 36 3.54 15.12 -0.06
C THR A 36 3.61 14.39 1.28
N ARG A 37 2.71 13.44 1.49
CA ARG A 37 2.47 12.71 2.76
C ARG A 37 3.04 11.29 2.77
N ILE A 38 3.48 10.76 1.64
CA ILE A 38 4.01 9.39 1.53
C ILE A 38 5.52 9.41 1.34
N ARG A 39 6.22 8.59 2.13
CA ARG A 39 7.68 8.40 2.05
C ARG A 39 8.00 6.90 2.06
N ILE A 40 9.18 6.59 1.52
CA ILE A 40 9.76 5.24 1.52
C ILE A 40 11.07 5.34 2.29
N ASP A 41 11.25 4.50 3.32
CA ASP A 41 12.50 4.48 4.08
C ASP A 41 13.61 3.70 3.35
N ASN A 42 14.81 3.70 3.93
CA ASN A 42 15.99 3.04 3.33
C ASN A 42 15.88 1.51 3.25
N ILE A 43 14.83 0.92 3.85
CA ILE A 43 14.51 -0.50 3.82
C ILE A 43 13.22 -0.78 3.02
N GLY A 44 12.65 0.23 2.34
CA GLY A 44 11.54 0.08 1.42
C GLY A 44 10.15 0.17 2.01
N ASN A 45 10.03 0.43 3.31
CA ASN A 45 8.72 0.53 3.94
C ASN A 45 8.09 1.86 3.55
N VAL A 46 6.87 1.78 3.03
CA VAL A 46 6.02 2.95 2.83
C VAL A 46 5.50 3.39 4.19
N TYR A 47 5.70 4.66 4.53
CA TYR A 47 5.15 5.27 5.73
C TYR A 47 4.52 6.62 5.41
N VAL A 48 3.58 7.02 6.27
CA VAL A 48 2.89 8.30 6.18
C VAL A 48 3.67 9.32 7.01
N VAL A 49 3.79 10.54 6.51
CA VAL A 49 4.27 11.68 7.29
C VAL A 49 3.10 12.61 7.62
N ASP A 50 3.19 13.29 8.76
CA ASP A 50 2.25 14.32 9.17
C ASP A 50 2.40 15.61 8.32
N THR A 51 1.69 16.67 8.68
CA THR A 51 1.77 17.98 8.00
C THR A 51 3.11 18.68 8.21
N ASP A 52 3.82 18.33 9.27
CA ASP A 52 5.13 18.89 9.64
C ASP A 52 6.30 18.09 9.04
N GLY A 53 5.98 16.99 8.34
CA GLY A 53 6.94 16.12 7.68
C GLY A 53 7.53 15.03 8.58
N ASN A 54 7.02 14.87 9.81
CA ASN A 54 7.46 13.81 10.71
C ASN A 54 6.72 12.51 10.39
N ARG A 55 7.36 11.38 10.66
CA ARG A 55 6.74 10.06 10.49
C ARG A 55 5.54 9.91 11.43
N ASP A 56 4.39 9.60 10.86
CA ASP A 56 3.14 9.33 11.58
C ASP A 56 3.02 7.82 11.83
N ASP A 57 3.62 7.34 12.92
CA ASP A 57 3.60 5.91 13.29
C ASP A 57 2.20 5.42 13.72
N ALA A 58 1.28 6.34 14.00
CA ALA A 58 -0.10 6.01 14.34
C ALA A 58 -0.95 5.69 13.10
N LYS A 59 -0.45 6.02 11.89
CA LYS A 59 -1.21 5.94 10.65
C LYS A 59 -0.54 5.04 9.61
N SER A 60 -1.22 3.94 9.27
CA SER A 60 -0.79 3.11 8.15
C SER A 60 -1.07 3.79 6.81
N PHE A 61 -0.36 3.36 5.76
CA PHE A 61 -0.62 3.79 4.38
C PHE A 61 -2.09 3.58 3.98
N GLU A 62 -2.67 2.45 4.35
CA GLU A 62 -4.07 2.10 4.06
C GLU A 62 -5.06 3.04 4.77
N GLN A 63 -4.80 3.37 6.04
CA GLN A 63 -5.61 4.32 6.80
C GLN A 63 -5.55 5.71 6.17
N PHE A 64 -4.36 6.17 5.78
CA PHE A 64 -4.22 7.43 5.07
C PHE A 64 -4.93 7.42 3.71
N MET A 65 -4.81 6.34 2.92
CA MET A 65 -5.54 6.22 1.66
C MET A 65 -7.06 6.21 1.85
N ASN A 66 -7.57 5.67 2.97
CA ASN A 66 -8.99 5.74 3.32
C ASN A 66 -9.43 7.17 3.65
N GLU A 67 -8.61 7.92 4.39
CA GLU A 67 -8.84 9.35 4.65
C GLU A 67 -8.85 10.14 3.35
N VAL A 68 -7.84 9.97 2.49
CA VAL A 68 -7.78 10.64 1.17
C VAL A 68 -9.03 10.33 0.34
N ALA A 69 -9.51 9.10 0.37
CA ALA A 69 -10.71 8.71 -0.38
C ALA A 69 -12.02 9.24 0.25
N THR A 70 -12.02 9.52 1.56
CA THR A 70 -13.14 10.14 2.28
C THR A 70 -13.17 11.65 2.10
N ASP A 71 -12.00 12.29 2.15
CA ASP A 71 -11.82 13.74 2.02
C ASP A 71 -11.91 14.22 0.58
N ARG A 72 -11.49 13.37 -0.37
CA ARG A 72 -11.48 13.66 -1.81
C ARG A 72 -12.18 12.59 -2.63
N PRO A 73 -13.47 12.30 -2.36
CA PRO A 73 -14.23 11.28 -3.08
C PRO A 73 -14.32 11.58 -4.59
N GLU A 74 -14.16 12.84 -5.00
CA GLU A 74 -14.12 13.25 -6.39
C GLU A 74 -12.98 12.60 -7.18
N LEU A 75 -11.88 12.24 -6.52
CA LEU A 75 -10.72 11.59 -7.15
C LEU A 75 -10.96 10.10 -7.47
N PHE A 76 -12.03 9.50 -6.94
CA PHE A 76 -12.33 8.07 -7.06
C PHE A 76 -13.65 7.80 -7.80
N GLN A 77 -13.77 6.66 -8.48
CA GLN A 77 -15.01 6.21 -9.10
C GLN A 77 -15.90 5.54 -8.05
N GLY A 78 -17.02 6.19 -7.69
CA GLY A 78 -17.99 5.65 -6.72
C GLY A 78 -17.58 5.84 -5.26
N ARG A 79 -18.23 5.10 -4.34
CA ARG A 79 -17.83 5.06 -2.92
C ARG A 79 -16.58 4.18 -2.81
N PRO A 80 -15.43 4.72 -2.41
CA PRO A 80 -14.19 3.95 -2.31
C PRO A 80 -14.37 2.85 -1.26
N VAL A 81 -14.33 1.59 -1.69
CA VAL A 81 -14.39 0.44 -0.78
C VAL A 81 -12.98 0.25 -0.22
N ALA A 82 -12.83 0.46 1.10
CA ALA A 82 -11.58 0.21 1.80
C ALA A 82 -11.20 -1.27 1.68
N THR A 83 -10.05 -1.56 1.05
CA THR A 83 -9.40 -2.87 1.08
C THR A 83 -8.52 -2.96 2.31
N GLY A 84 -9.06 -3.33 3.47
CA GLY A 84 -8.24 -3.69 4.64
C GLY A 84 -8.94 -3.54 6.00
N GLY A 85 -9.32 -4.68 6.58
CA GLY A 85 -9.90 -4.78 7.92
C GLY A 85 -8.85 -4.69 9.03
N LYS A 86 -9.22 -4.06 10.15
CA LYS A 86 -8.44 -4.03 11.40
C LYS A 86 -8.53 -5.37 12.13
N THR A 87 -7.67 -6.36 11.86
CA THR A 87 -7.41 -7.50 12.80
C THR A 87 -6.23 -8.33 12.27
N PRO A 88 -5.41 -8.99 13.12
CA PRO A 88 -4.41 -9.94 12.64
C PRO A 88 -5.08 -11.27 12.29
N PRO A 89 -4.93 -11.82 11.07
CA PRO A 89 -5.49 -13.13 10.77
C PRO A 89 -4.42 -14.12 10.32
N VAL A 90 -4.68 -15.38 10.62
CA VAL A 90 -4.08 -16.51 9.93
C VAL A 90 -4.67 -16.52 8.52
N GLY A 91 -3.90 -16.12 7.49
CA GLY A 91 -4.37 -15.99 6.11
C GLY A 91 -3.33 -15.37 5.17
N ASN A 92 -3.67 -15.19 3.89
CA ASN A 92 -2.73 -14.68 2.88
C ASN A 92 -2.81 -13.14 2.76
N PRO A 93 -1.75 -12.39 3.13
CA PRO A 93 -1.77 -10.94 3.14
C PRO A 93 -1.74 -10.28 1.75
N PHE A 94 -1.50 -11.05 0.70
CA PHE A 94 -1.57 -10.59 -0.70
C PHE A 94 -2.98 -10.73 -1.28
N LYS A 95 -3.86 -11.51 -0.64
CA LYS A 95 -5.17 -11.88 -1.20
C LYS A 95 -6.26 -10.92 -0.73
N ARG A 96 -6.73 -10.06 -1.61
CA ARG A 96 -7.71 -8.97 -1.30
C ARG A 96 -9.03 -9.43 -0.68
N ASN A 97 -9.47 -10.64 -1.00
CA ASN A 97 -10.70 -11.23 -0.46
C ASN A 97 -10.46 -11.98 0.86
N ASP A 98 -9.22 -12.03 1.34
CA ASP A 98 -8.84 -12.64 2.60
C ASP A 98 -8.89 -11.57 3.71
N PRO A 99 -9.46 -11.89 4.89
CA PRO A 99 -9.39 -11.01 6.04
C PRO A 99 -7.95 -10.59 6.38
N ALA A 100 -6.95 -11.43 6.05
CA ALA A 100 -5.53 -11.18 6.27
C ALA A 100 -4.90 -10.18 5.32
N TYR A 101 -5.64 -9.70 4.31
CA TYR A 101 -5.15 -8.70 3.38
C TYR A 101 -4.63 -7.47 4.12
N ASN A 102 -3.32 -7.29 4.05
CA ASN A 102 -2.63 -6.19 4.69
C ASN A 102 -1.33 -5.98 3.91
N LEU A 103 -1.23 -4.88 3.17
CA LEU A 103 -0.06 -4.58 2.34
C LEU A 103 1.16 -4.36 3.22
N THR A 104 1.02 -3.78 4.40
CA THR A 104 2.14 -3.62 5.34
C THR A 104 2.71 -4.98 5.74
N ALA A 105 1.84 -5.96 6.04
CA ALA A 105 2.25 -7.33 6.34
C ALA A 105 2.82 -8.05 5.10
N ALA A 106 2.20 -7.89 3.93
CA ALA A 106 2.67 -8.46 2.68
C ALA A 106 4.09 -7.96 2.33
N THR A 107 4.33 -6.66 2.49
CA THR A 107 5.64 -6.03 2.24
C THR A 107 6.67 -6.46 3.28
N LYS A 108 6.24 -6.64 4.54
CA LYS A 108 7.07 -7.19 5.61
C LYS A 108 7.52 -8.63 5.30
N ILE A 109 6.60 -9.51 4.88
CA ILE A 109 6.92 -10.89 4.47
C ILE A 109 7.81 -10.87 3.22
N LEU A 110 7.53 -10.02 2.24
CA LEU A 110 8.36 -9.91 1.03
C LEU A 110 9.81 -9.53 1.31
N ARG A 111 10.03 -8.79 2.40
CA ARG A 111 11.37 -8.41 2.88
C ARG A 111 12.02 -9.50 3.74
N GLU A 112 11.28 -10.11 4.65
CA GLU A 112 11.80 -11.10 5.61
C GLU A 112 11.95 -12.50 4.99
N ASP A 113 11.04 -12.85 4.08
CA ASP A 113 11.00 -14.12 3.34
C ASP A 113 10.41 -13.89 1.94
N PRO A 114 11.24 -13.42 0.98
CA PRO A 114 10.81 -13.12 -0.38
C PRO A 114 10.28 -14.35 -1.15
N GLU A 115 10.70 -15.56 -0.80
CA GLU A 115 10.18 -16.78 -1.44
C GLU A 115 8.75 -17.07 -0.99
N THR A 116 8.50 -16.97 0.32
CA THR A 116 7.15 -17.09 0.87
C THR A 116 6.23 -16.01 0.33
N ALA A 117 6.71 -14.77 0.20
CA ALA A 117 5.91 -13.70 -0.39
C ALA A 117 5.59 -13.91 -1.86
N LYS A 118 6.53 -14.39 -2.68
CA LYS A 118 6.26 -14.75 -4.09
C LYS A 118 5.21 -15.85 -4.19
N ARG A 119 5.28 -16.87 -3.33
CA ARG A 119 4.28 -17.94 -3.27
C ARG A 119 2.90 -17.38 -2.89
N LEU A 120 2.83 -16.56 -1.84
CA LEU A 120 1.58 -15.96 -1.37
C LEU A 120 1.00 -14.98 -2.39
N ALA A 121 1.83 -14.18 -3.05
CA ALA A 121 1.42 -13.29 -4.13
C ALA A 121 0.88 -14.07 -5.32
N TYR A 122 1.54 -15.15 -5.73
CA TYR A 122 1.06 -16.05 -6.78
C TYR A 122 -0.29 -16.68 -6.42
N GLU A 123 -0.46 -17.16 -5.19
CA GLU A 123 -1.74 -17.67 -4.66
C GLU A 123 -2.85 -16.61 -4.63
N ALA A 124 -2.47 -15.33 -4.53
CA ALA A 124 -3.38 -14.19 -4.62
C ALA A 124 -3.64 -13.73 -6.06
N GLY A 125 -3.05 -14.37 -7.07
CA GLY A 125 -3.15 -13.98 -8.48
C GLY A 125 -2.30 -12.75 -8.86
N ILE A 126 -1.33 -12.39 -8.02
CA ILE A 126 -0.39 -11.30 -8.24
C ILE A 126 0.93 -11.90 -8.75
N GLN A 127 1.33 -11.56 -9.98
CA GLN A 127 2.66 -11.88 -10.49
C GLN A 127 3.66 -10.81 -10.01
N LEU A 128 4.61 -11.22 -9.16
CA LEU A 128 5.74 -10.41 -8.67
C LEU A 128 6.99 -10.61 -9.51
#